data_AF-A1HQA8-F1
#
_entry.id   AF-A1HQA8-F1
#
_cell.length_a   1.000
_cell.length_b   1.000
_cell.length_c   1.000
_cell.angle_alpha   90.00
_cell.angle_beta   90.00
_cell.angle_gamma   90.00
#
_symmetry.space_group_name_H-M   'P 1'
#
loop_
_entity.id
_entity.type
_entity.pdbx_description
1 polymer ?
#
loop_
_entity_poly.entity_id
_entity_poly.type
_entity_poly.pdbx_seq_one_letter_code
_entity_poly.pdbx_strand_id
1 'polypeptide(L)'
;MWAIAVQTLITAVFLSKGMQPNVIWWAGPGALLGGLLFGIGIVIAGGCETGWMYRAMEGQIHFWFVGLGNIIGATLLTLAWDPIIYPLFAAPFPRIDLAKQFGLAGAIGLTLIMLLSLYIWADWYQTSKKGILLRRSPDAR
;
A
#
# COMPACT_ATOMS: atom_id res chain seq x y z
N MET A 1 4.82 10.08 -5.61
CA MET A 1 4.25 9.73 -6.93
C MET A 1 5.29 9.26 -7.92
N TRP A 2 6.38 10.02 -8.11
CA TRP A 2 7.47 9.62 -9.00
C TRP A 2 8.01 8.21 -8.74
N ALA A 3 8.24 7.83 -7.48
CA ALA A 3 8.68 6.47 -7.14
C ALA A 3 7.70 5.37 -7.60
N ILE A 4 6.39 5.61 -7.46
CA ILE A 4 5.34 4.67 -7.87
C ILE A 4 5.29 4.58 -9.40
N ALA A 5 5.37 5.71 -10.09
CA ALA A 5 5.38 5.76 -11.56
C ALA A 5 6.63 5.07 -12.14
N VAL A 6 7.80 5.27 -11.53
CA VAL A 6 9.03 4.58 -11.95
C VAL A 6 8.91 3.08 -11.71
N GLN A 7 8.39 2.65 -10.56
CA GLN A 7 8.17 1.23 -10.26
C GLN A 7 7.20 0.55 -11.24
N THR A 8 6.10 1.22 -11.60
CA THR A 8 5.12 0.66 -12.55
C THR A 8 5.72 0.54 -13.96
N LEU A 9 6.50 1.53 -14.40
CA LEU A 9 7.22 1.49 -15.67
C LEU A 9 8.28 0.38 -15.71
N ILE A 10 9.06 0.22 -14.64
CA ILE A 10 10.03 -0.88 -14.52
C ILE A 10 9.30 -2.22 -14.60
N THR A 11 8.24 -2.40 -13.81
CA THR A 11 7.44 -3.65 -13.82
C THR A 11 6.90 -3.95 -15.22
N ALA A 12 6.42 -2.95 -15.96
CA ALA A 12 5.96 -3.11 -17.34
C ALA A 12 7.07 -3.60 -18.30
N VAL A 13 8.28 -3.09 -18.18
CA VAL A 13 9.45 -3.53 -18.98
C VAL A 13 9.85 -4.97 -18.62
N PHE A 14 9.71 -5.36 -17.36
CA PHE A 14 9.98 -6.74 -16.94
C PHE A 14 8.94 -7.71 -17.50
N LEU A 15 7.67 -7.34 -17.51
CA LEU A 15 6.59 -8.15 -18.09
C LEU A 15 6.71 -8.26 -19.62
N SER A 16 7.15 -7.21 -20.32
CA SER A 16 7.35 -7.26 -21.79
C SER A 16 8.49 -8.20 -22.23
N LYS A 17 9.47 -8.44 -21.34
CA LYS A 17 10.55 -9.41 -21.55
C LYS A 17 10.17 -10.86 -21.21
N GLY A 18 8.89 -11.13 -20.93
CA GLY A 18 8.39 -12.50 -20.73
C GLY A 18 8.59 -13.05 -19.31
N MET A 19 9.01 -12.23 -18.34
CA MET A 19 8.94 -12.61 -16.92
C MET A 19 7.48 -12.56 -16.48
N GLN A 20 6.85 -13.73 -16.43
CA GLN A 20 5.46 -13.86 -16.02
C GLN A 20 5.29 -13.43 -14.54
N PRO A 21 4.21 -12.72 -14.19
CA PRO A 21 3.94 -12.33 -12.81
C PRO A 21 3.60 -13.59 -11.99
N ASN A 22 4.58 -14.10 -11.25
CA ASN A 22 4.45 -15.35 -10.49
C ASN A 22 3.65 -15.19 -9.17
N VAL A 23 3.18 -13.98 -8.86
CA VAL A 23 2.40 -13.67 -7.65
C VAL A 23 1.30 -12.67 -8.01
N ILE A 24 0.20 -13.20 -8.52
CA ILE A 24 -1.08 -12.49 -8.66
C ILE A 24 -1.82 -12.59 -7.33
N TRP A 25 -1.93 -11.44 -6.66
CA TRP A 25 -2.60 -11.32 -5.38
C TRP A 25 -4.12 -11.38 -5.58
N TRP A 26 -4.79 -12.10 -4.68
CA TRP A 26 -6.23 -12.27 -4.67
C TRP A 26 -6.90 -10.93 -4.38
N ALA A 27 -7.56 -10.33 -5.38
CA ALA A 27 -8.41 -9.17 -5.19
C ALA A 27 -9.74 -9.61 -4.54
N GLY A 28 -9.67 -10.03 -3.29
CA GLY A 28 -10.81 -10.45 -2.48
C GLY A 28 -11.07 -9.48 -1.31
N PRO A 29 -12.21 -9.61 -0.62
CA PRO A 29 -12.53 -8.86 0.60
C PRO A 29 -11.45 -8.96 1.69
N GLY A 30 -10.67 -10.04 1.70
CA GLY A 30 -9.52 -10.20 2.59
C GLY A 30 -8.43 -9.15 2.37
N ALA A 31 -8.22 -8.67 1.14
CA ALA A 31 -7.27 -7.59 0.86
C ALA A 31 -7.76 -6.24 1.40
N LEU A 32 -9.07 -6.00 1.39
CA LEU A 32 -9.67 -4.80 1.96
C LEU A 32 -9.57 -4.80 3.50
N LEU A 33 -9.94 -5.92 4.13
CA LEU A 33 -9.84 -6.11 5.58
C LEU A 33 -8.39 -6.06 6.06
N GLY A 34 -7.49 -6.75 5.34
CA GLY A 34 -6.06 -6.72 5.63
C GLY A 34 -5.45 -5.33 5.46
N GLY A 35 -5.80 -4.62 4.39
CA GLY A 35 -5.34 -3.24 4.15
C GLY A 35 -5.84 -2.26 5.22
N LEU A 36 -7.08 -2.42 5.70
CA LEU A 36 -7.63 -1.61 6.79
C LEU A 36 -6.90 -1.88 8.12
N LEU A 37 -6.73 -3.16 8.48
CA LEU A 37 -6.04 -3.57 9.71
C LEU A 37 -4.57 -3.13 9.69
N PHE A 38 -3.91 -3.29 8.54
CA PHE A 38 -2.54 -2.81 8.32
C PHE A 38 -2.45 -1.28 8.47
N GLY A 39 -3.39 -0.55 7.85
CA GLY A 39 -3.48 0.91 7.95
C GLY A 39 -3.68 1.41 9.39
N ILE A 40 -4.52 0.74 10.18
CA ILE A 40 -4.70 1.07 11.61
C ILE A 40 -3.42 0.73 12.39
N GLY A 41 -2.81 -0.42 12.10
CA GLY A 41 -1.57 -0.87 12.74
C GLY A 41 -0.42 0.11 12.58
N ILE A 42 -0.18 0.65 11.37
CA ILE A 42 0.91 1.61 11.14
C ILE A 42 0.72 2.94 11.87
N VAL A 43 -0.53 3.37 12.10
CA VAL A 43 -0.83 4.60 12.86
C VAL A 43 -0.54 4.38 14.35
N ILE A 44 -0.92 3.23 14.90
CA ILE A 44 -0.65 2.87 16.29
C ILE A 44 0.86 2.66 16.52
N ALA A 45 1.55 2.03 15.56
CA ALA A 45 2.99 1.79 15.62
C ALA A 45 3.84 3.07 15.49
N GLY A 46 3.26 4.19 15.05
CA GLY A 46 3.97 5.46 14.90
C GLY A 46 5.01 5.49 13.78
N GLY A 47 4.93 4.55 12.83
CA GLY A 47 5.88 4.44 11.71
C GLY A 47 5.39 3.48 10.62
N CYS A 48 5.81 3.72 9.38
CA CYS A 48 5.58 2.77 8.30
C CYS A 48 6.50 1.54 8.46
N GLU A 49 6.19 0.47 7.73
CA GLU A 49 6.94 -0.79 7.81
C GLU A 49 8.43 -0.64 7.50
N THR A 50 8.82 0.25 6.59
CA THR A 50 10.23 0.57 6.37
C THR A 50 10.75 1.61 7.38
N GLY A 51 9.87 2.46 7.93
CA GLY A 51 10.20 3.56 8.83
C GLY A 51 10.60 3.10 10.23
N TRP A 52 9.97 2.05 10.79
CA TRP A 52 10.44 1.51 12.07
C TRP A 52 11.83 0.90 11.96
N MET A 53 12.19 0.32 10.81
CA MET A 53 13.53 -0.25 10.57
C MET A 53 14.58 0.85 10.62
N TYR A 54 14.40 1.97 9.90
CA TYR A 54 15.34 3.09 9.94
C TYR A 54 15.46 3.70 11.35
N ARG A 55 14.34 3.93 12.05
CA ARG A 55 14.35 4.54 13.40
C ARG A 55 14.88 3.61 14.49
N ALA A 56 14.74 2.30 14.32
CA ALA A 56 15.38 1.32 15.19
C ALA A 56 16.92 1.38 15.05
N MET A 57 17.43 1.63 13.84
CA MET A 57 18.86 1.81 13.57
C MET A 57 19.40 3.18 14.03
N GLU A 58 18.55 4.19 14.18
CA GLU A 58 18.89 5.48 14.81
C GLU A 58 19.03 5.40 16.35
N GLY A 59 18.82 4.22 16.95
CA GLY A 59 19.00 3.98 18.39
C GLY A 59 17.75 4.21 19.23
N GLN A 60 16.58 4.42 18.62
CA GLN A 60 15.32 4.57 19.36
C GLN A 60 14.75 3.20 19.76
N ILE A 61 14.94 2.85 21.03
CA ILE A 61 14.54 1.55 21.61
C ILE A 61 13.04 1.25 21.45
N HIS A 62 12.18 2.29 21.42
CA HIS A 62 10.74 2.11 21.22
C HIS A 62 10.41 1.36 19.91
N PHE A 63 11.17 1.62 18.83
CA PHE A 63 10.94 0.99 17.53
C PHE A 63 11.43 -0.47 17.45
N TRP A 64 12.23 -0.93 18.40
CA TRP A 64 12.60 -2.34 18.51
C TRP A 64 11.41 -3.20 18.93
N PHE A 65 10.58 -2.70 19.85
CA PHE A 65 9.34 -3.38 20.26
C PHE A 65 8.31 -3.40 19.13
N VAL A 66 8.22 -2.32 18.35
CA VAL A 66 7.40 -2.27 17.13
C VAL A 66 7.86 -3.34 16.12
N GLY A 67 9.17 -3.47 15.92
CA GLY A 67 9.76 -4.50 15.06
C GLY A 67 9.46 -5.92 15.51
N LEU A 68 9.59 -6.21 16.81
CA LEU A 68 9.22 -7.49 17.40
C LEU A 68 7.72 -7.79 17.19
N GLY A 69 6.85 -6.80 17.42
CA GLY A 69 5.43 -6.91 17.17
C GLY A 69 5.10 -7.24 15.71
N ASN A 70 5.83 -6.63 14.76
CA ASN A 70 5.68 -6.92 13.34
C ASN A 70 6.10 -8.37 13.02
N ILE A 71 7.27 -8.83 13.49
CA ILE A 71 7.74 -10.20 13.26
C ILE A 71 6.77 -11.24 13.84
N ILE A 72 6.29 -11.02 15.07
CA ILE A 72 5.32 -11.90 15.73
C ILE A 72 3.99 -11.90 14.96
N GLY A 73 3.51 -10.71 14.56
CA GLY A 73 2.28 -10.57 13.78
C GLY A 73 2.34 -11.28 12.42
N ALA A 74 3.44 -11.12 11.69
CA ALA A 74 3.67 -11.80 10.41
C ALA A 74 3.76 -13.33 10.56
N THR A 75 4.41 -13.79 11.63
CA THR A 75 4.52 -15.23 11.95
C THR A 75 3.16 -15.82 12.30
N LEU A 76 2.39 -15.15 13.17
CA LEU A 76 1.03 -15.57 13.52
C LEU A 76 0.10 -15.59 12.31
N LEU A 77 0.20 -14.59 11.43
CA LEU A 77 -0.59 -14.55 10.21
C LEU A 77 -0.27 -15.75 9.31
N THR A 78 1.01 -16.11 9.19
CA THR A 78 1.47 -17.27 8.41
C THR A 78 0.95 -18.58 9.00
N LEU A 79 1.00 -18.74 10.33
CA LEU A 79 0.48 -19.92 11.02
C LEU A 79 -1.05 -20.05 10.91
N ALA A 80 -1.77 -18.93 10.96
CA ALA A 80 -3.23 -18.90 10.79
C ALA A 80 -3.67 -18.98 9.32
N TRP A 81 -2.75 -18.84 8.38
CA TRP A 81 -3.05 -18.76 6.95
C TRP A 81 -3.64 -20.07 6.41
N ASP A 82 -2.91 -21.17 6.56
CA ASP A 82 -3.29 -22.48 6.04
C ASP A 82 -4.60 -23.04 6.63
N PRO A 83 -4.85 -22.98 7.96
CA PRO A 83 -6.03 -23.60 8.55
C PRO A 83 -7.31 -22.74 8.50
N ILE A 84 -7.20 -21.40 8.52
CA ILE A 84 -8.36 -20.53 8.80
C ILE A 84 -8.57 -19.49 7.70
N ILE A 85 -7.53 -18.77 7.29
CA ILE A 85 -7.67 -17.63 6.39
C ILE A 85 -7.79 -18.07 4.93
N TYR A 86 -7.07 -19.10 4.52
CA TYR A 86 -7.10 -19.65 3.16
C TYR A 86 -8.50 -20.14 2.72
N PRO A 87 -9.23 -21.00 3.47
CA PRO A 87 -10.54 -21.47 3.05
C PRO A 87 -11.65 -20.39 3.12
N LEU A 88 -11.54 -19.43 4.03
CA LEU A 88 -12.60 -18.44 4.29
C LEU A 88 -12.47 -17.17 3.45
N PHE A 89 -11.25 -16.74 3.14
CA PHE A 89 -10.98 -15.47 2.45
C PHE A 89 -10.30 -15.61 1.08
N ALA A 90 -9.58 -16.71 0.80
CA ALA A 90 -8.86 -16.90 -0.47
C ALA A 90 -9.54 -17.88 -1.44
N ALA A 91 -10.05 -19.01 -0.95
CA ALA A 91 -10.67 -20.05 -1.78
C ALA A 91 -11.94 -19.61 -2.58
N PRO A 92 -12.80 -18.68 -2.10
CA PRO A 92 -14.02 -18.32 -2.84
C PRO A 92 -13.85 -17.28 -3.96
N PHE A 93 -12.69 -16.60 -4.05
CA PHE A 93 -12.57 -15.42 -4.90
C PHE A 93 -11.72 -15.67 -6.16
N PRO A 94 -12.20 -15.28 -7.35
CA PRO A 94 -11.44 -15.46 -8.59
C PRO A 94 -10.17 -14.63 -8.57
N ARG A 95 -9.06 -15.19 -9.06
CA ARG A 95 -7.83 -14.43 -9.32
C ARG A 95 -8.07 -13.49 -10.50
N ILE A 96 -8.38 -12.23 -10.20
CA ILE A 96 -8.65 -11.23 -11.24
C ILE A 96 -7.31 -10.62 -11.68
N ASP A 97 -6.84 -11.05 -12.83
CA ASP A 97 -5.59 -10.55 -13.42
C ASP A 97 -5.92 -9.48 -14.47
N LEU A 98 -5.75 -8.20 -14.10
CA LEU A 98 -5.96 -7.08 -15.02
C LEU A 98 -4.99 -7.14 -16.23
N ALA A 99 -3.85 -7.82 -16.11
CA ALA A 99 -2.91 -7.97 -17.23
C ALA A 99 -3.42 -8.95 -18.30
N LYS A 100 -4.21 -9.96 -17.92
CA LYS A 100 -4.84 -10.92 -18.85
C LYS A 100 -6.16 -10.41 -19.45
N GLN A 101 -6.92 -9.58 -18.73
CA GLN A 101 -8.23 -9.09 -19.21
C GLN A 101 -8.15 -7.79 -20.03
N PHE A 102 -7.21 -6.89 -19.73
CA PHE A 102 -7.10 -5.57 -20.39
C PHE A 102 -5.82 -5.40 -21.24
N GLY A 103 -4.93 -6.40 -21.25
CA GLY A 103 -3.62 -6.34 -21.88
C GLY A 103 -2.62 -5.45 -21.11
N LEU A 104 -1.33 -5.68 -21.35
CA LEU A 104 -0.23 -4.97 -20.69
C LEU A 104 -0.40 -3.44 -20.78
N ALA A 105 -0.82 -2.95 -21.94
CA ALA A 105 -1.07 -1.52 -22.19
C ALA A 105 -2.27 -0.97 -21.41
N GLY A 106 -3.35 -1.75 -21.26
CA GLY A 106 -4.55 -1.33 -20.52
C GLY A 106 -4.33 -1.26 -19.02
N ALA A 107 -3.59 -2.21 -18.45
CA ALA A 107 -3.25 -2.21 -17.02
C ALA A 107 -2.33 -1.01 -16.66
N ILE A 108 -1.38 -0.66 -17.53
CA ILE A 108 -0.50 0.50 -17.34
C ILE A 108 -1.29 1.80 -17.49
N GLY A 109 -2.14 1.91 -18.51
CA GLY A 109 -2.99 3.08 -18.72
C GLY A 109 -3.91 3.34 -17.52
N LEU A 110 -4.60 2.30 -17.03
CA LEU A 110 -5.52 2.42 -15.90
C LEU A 110 -4.79 2.83 -14.61
N THR A 111 -3.63 2.23 -14.31
CA THR A 111 -2.86 2.56 -13.10
C THR A 111 -2.31 3.98 -13.14
N LEU A 112 -1.81 4.45 -14.28
CA LEU A 112 -1.35 5.83 -14.44
C LEU A 112 -2.49 6.84 -14.36
N ILE A 113 -3.64 6.55 -14.98
CA ILE A 113 -4.83 7.41 -14.90
C ILE A 113 -5.34 7.51 -13.47
N MET A 114 -5.41 6.38 -12.74
CA MET A 114 -5.81 6.37 -11.34
C MET A 114 -4.81 7.14 -10.45
N LEU A 115 -3.51 7.03 -10.72
CA LEU A 115 -2.49 7.76 -9.96
C LEU A 115 -2.57 9.27 -10.22
N LEU A 116 -2.79 9.67 -11.47
CA LEU A 116 -2.96 11.07 -11.87
C LEU A 116 -4.24 11.68 -11.32
N SER A 117 -5.36 10.95 -11.29
CA SER A 117 -6.60 11.45 -10.73
C SER A 117 -6.48 11.68 -9.22
N LEU A 118 -5.84 10.76 -8.50
CA LEU A 118 -5.54 10.92 -7.07
C LEU A 118 -4.56 12.08 -6.82
N TYR A 119 -3.64 12.35 -7.74
CA TYR A 119 -2.73 13.49 -7.64
C TYR A 119 -3.47 14.82 -7.69
N ILE A 120 -4.30 14.98 -8.72
CA ILE A 120 -5.09 16.20 -8.94
C ILE A 120 -6.05 16.39 -7.77
N TRP A 121 -6.68 15.32 -7.29
CA TRP A 121 -7.56 15.39 -6.13
C TRP A 121 -6.81 15.77 -4.85
N ALA A 122 -5.63 15.20 -4.61
CA ALA A 122 -4.81 15.54 -3.45
C ALA A 122 -4.31 16.99 -3.49
N ASP A 123 -3.88 17.48 -4.65
CA ASP A 123 -3.44 18.86 -4.84
C ASP A 123 -4.59 19.85 -4.66
N TRP A 124 -5.77 19.52 -5.21
CA TRP A 124 -7.00 20.27 -4.99
C TRP A 124 -7.35 20.32 -3.50
N TYR A 125 -7.34 19.18 -2.82
CA TYR A 125 -7.68 19.10 -1.39
C TYR A 125 -6.70 19.89 -0.51
N GLN A 126 -5.41 19.89 -0.85
CA GLN A 126 -4.41 20.72 -0.17
C GLN A 126 -4.63 22.21 -0.44
N THR A 127 -4.96 22.58 -1.67
CA THR A 127 -5.24 23.97 -2.05
C THR A 127 -6.48 24.51 -1.34
N SER A 128 -7.54 23.69 -1.21
CA SER A 128 -8.74 24.04 -0.44
C SER A 128 -8.44 24.25 1.05
N LYS A 129 -7.53 23.47 1.65
CA LYS A 129 -7.14 23.63 3.07
C LYS A 129 -6.20 24.82 3.31
N LYS A 130 -5.30 25.14 2.37
CA LYS A 130 -4.43 26.33 2.47
C LYS A 130 -5.27 27.62 2.57
N GLY A 131 -6.40 27.71 1.86
CA GLY A 131 -7.33 28.84 1.98
C GLY A 131 -7.98 28.98 3.36
N ILE A 132 -8.21 27.87 4.07
CA ILE A 132 -8.75 27.85 5.44
C ILE A 132 -7.68 28.20 6.49
N LEU A 133 -6.45 27.70 6.31
CA LEU A 133 -5.35 27.97 7.25
C LEU A 133 -4.84 29.41 7.16
N LEU A 134 -4.80 30.01 5.96
CA LEU A 134 -4.45 31.43 5.78
C LEU A 134 -5.51 32.38 6.35
N ARG A 135 -6.79 31.98 6.36
CA ARG A 135 -7.87 32.71 7.07
C ARG A 135 -7.81 32.60 8.59
N ARG A 136 -7.13 31.59 9.14
CA ARG A 136 -6.98 31.37 10.59
C ARG A 136 -5.71 32.02 11.17
N SER A 137 -4.75 32.39 10.32
CA SER A 137 -3.51 33.08 10.69
C SER A 137 -3.47 34.63 10.49
N PRO A 138 -4.56 35.42 10.59
CA PRO A 138 -4.42 36.88 10.72
C PRO A 138 -3.85 37.34 12.07
N ASP A 139 -3.84 36.50 13.11
CA ASP A 139 -3.55 36.89 14.50
C ASP A 139 -2.38 36.13 15.14
N ALA A 140 -1.25 36.02 14.43
CA ALA A 140 0.03 35.67 15.06
C ALA A 140 1.05 36.77 14.76
N ARG A 141 0.95 37.85 15.55
CA ARG A 141 2.02 38.84 15.74
C ARG A 141 2.75 38.52 17.04
#